data_AF-K6WCZ6-F1
#
_entry.id   AF-K6WCZ6-F1
#
_cell.length_a   1.000
_cell.length_b   1.000
_cell.length_c   1.000
_cell.angle_alpha   90.00
_cell.angle_beta   90.00
_cell.angle_gamma   90.00
#
_symmetry.space_group_name_H-M   'P 1'
#
loop_
_entity.id
_entity.type
_entity.pdbx_description
1 polymer ?
#
loop_
_entity_poly.entity_id
_entity_poly.type
_entity_poly.pdbx_seq_one_letter_code
_entity_poly.pdbx_strand_id
1 'polypeptide(L)'
;MTAATLAAAAVLAGCGSQTPPTAPAASIAGVSIAGVAPTAPPTGLSWTSFQGMAIPVADQGPHTTIPLVAPHGFDHTGPGAALAAINATVRMSVAADDQWATVADLLLAPGAARDSWSVNRVRLSITAPVAAVAPRICGYEMTRYTPHRADVSIVTRHRDDSLTANAASVVWSAAGDWQLQLPDPSAQIAPVTAIDTLPSSMITLAGQC
;
A
#
# COMPACT_ATOMS: atom_id res chain seq x y z
N MET A 1 -61.61 18.53 -43.73
CA MET A 1 -61.17 19.88 -43.29
C MET A 1 -59.73 19.78 -42.83
N THR A 2 -58.87 20.49 -43.57
CA THR A 2 -57.55 21.08 -43.21
C THR A 2 -56.45 20.25 -42.55
N ALA A 3 -55.36 20.15 -43.32
CA ALA A 3 -54.01 19.72 -42.97
C ALA A 3 -53.25 20.77 -42.14
N ALA A 4 -52.20 20.33 -41.45
CA ALA A 4 -51.04 21.16 -41.12
C ALA A 4 -49.76 20.31 -41.19
N THR A 5 -49.04 20.49 -42.28
CA THR A 5 -47.67 20.06 -42.56
C THR A 5 -46.68 20.98 -41.83
N LEU A 6 -45.62 20.41 -41.25
CA LEU A 6 -44.35 21.12 -41.03
C LEU A 6 -43.21 20.15 -41.34
N ALA A 7 -42.47 20.49 -42.39
CA ALA A 7 -41.24 19.85 -42.82
C ALA A 7 -40.05 20.61 -42.25
N ALA A 8 -38.99 19.89 -41.86
CA ALA A 8 -37.62 20.40 -41.96
C ALA A 8 -36.65 19.20 -42.01
N ALA A 9 -35.94 19.10 -43.13
CA ALA A 9 -34.82 18.19 -43.36
C ALA A 9 -33.50 18.87 -42.95
N ALA A 10 -32.51 18.09 -42.50
CA ALA A 10 -31.11 18.17 -42.97
C ALA A 10 -30.23 17.15 -42.23
N VAL A 11 -29.43 16.45 -43.02
CA VAL A 11 -28.45 15.41 -42.66
C VAL A 11 -27.11 16.06 -42.35
N LEU A 12 -26.43 15.64 -41.28
CA LEU A 12 -24.97 15.67 -41.19
C LEU A 12 -24.47 14.38 -40.54
N ALA A 13 -23.84 13.54 -41.37
CA ALA A 13 -23.00 12.45 -40.92
C ALA A 13 -21.73 13.04 -40.28
N GLY A 14 -21.49 12.72 -39.01
CA GLY A 14 -20.26 13.05 -38.30
C GLY A 14 -19.70 11.79 -37.65
N CYS A 15 -18.86 11.05 -38.37
CA CYS A 15 -17.98 10.06 -37.78
C CYS A 15 -16.93 10.77 -36.93
N GLY A 16 -17.22 10.95 -35.64
CA GLY A 16 -16.23 11.35 -34.65
C GLY A 16 -15.65 10.10 -34.01
N SER A 17 -14.52 9.61 -34.52
CA SER A 17 -13.68 8.63 -33.82
C SER A 17 -13.14 9.26 -32.54
N GLN A 18 -13.86 9.07 -31.43
CA GLN A 18 -13.34 9.38 -30.10
C GLN A 18 -12.34 8.29 -29.73
N THR A 19 -11.07 8.57 -30.01
CA THR A 19 -9.95 7.96 -29.30
C THR A 19 -10.22 8.15 -27.81
N PRO A 20 -10.29 7.09 -26.99
CA PRO A 20 -10.32 7.27 -25.54
C PRO A 20 -9.10 8.10 -25.16
N PRO A 21 -9.22 9.12 -24.29
CA PRO A 21 -8.04 9.75 -23.74
C PRO A 21 -7.25 8.65 -23.03
N THR A 22 -6.08 8.32 -23.59
CA THR A 22 -5.05 7.57 -22.89
C THR A 22 -4.83 8.30 -21.57
N ALA A 23 -5.29 7.71 -20.47
CA ALA A 23 -5.04 8.25 -19.15
C ALA A 23 -3.53 8.45 -19.03
N PRO A 24 -3.05 9.66 -18.70
CA PRO A 24 -1.64 9.84 -18.43
C PRO A 24 -1.27 8.90 -17.27
N ALA A 25 -0.13 8.22 -17.41
CA ALA A 25 0.47 7.43 -16.35
C ALA A 25 0.44 8.24 -15.03
N ALA A 26 -0.03 7.59 -13.96
CA ALA A 26 -0.16 8.22 -12.64
C ALA A 26 1.14 8.97 -12.30
N SER A 27 1.02 10.29 -12.10
CA SER A 27 2.16 11.16 -11.87
C SER A 27 2.93 10.71 -10.62
N ILE A 28 4.10 10.11 -10.85
CA ILE A 28 5.18 9.97 -9.85
C ILE A 28 5.91 11.31 -9.68
N ALA A 29 5.63 12.30 -10.54
CA ALA A 29 6.11 13.69 -10.45
C ALA A 29 5.27 14.54 -9.48
N GLY A 30 4.66 13.92 -8.47
CA GLY A 30 3.65 14.49 -7.59
C GLY A 30 4.22 15.23 -6.38
N VAL A 31 3.67 16.44 -6.15
CA VAL A 31 3.69 17.28 -4.94
C VAL A 31 4.43 16.68 -3.74
N SER A 32 5.63 17.20 -3.47
CA SER A 32 6.35 16.93 -2.23
C SER A 32 5.71 17.67 -1.06
N ILE A 33 5.46 16.96 0.03
CA ILE A 33 5.20 17.59 1.32
C ILE A 33 6.55 17.80 2.01
N ALA A 34 6.73 18.99 2.61
CA ALA A 34 7.99 19.41 3.24
C ALA A 34 9.24 19.36 2.32
N GLY A 35 9.06 19.39 1.00
CA GLY A 35 10.18 19.38 0.03
C GLY A 35 10.86 18.02 -0.16
N VAL A 36 10.35 16.95 0.47
CA VAL A 36 10.89 15.59 0.34
C VAL A 36 10.34 14.93 -0.92
N ALA A 37 11.23 14.43 -1.78
CA ALA A 37 10.80 13.69 -2.97
C ALA A 37 10.07 12.39 -2.58
N PRO A 38 8.95 12.03 -3.23
CA PRO A 38 8.21 10.82 -2.90
C PRO A 38 9.03 9.52 -2.97
N THR A 39 10.05 9.51 -3.82
CA THR A 39 10.96 8.39 -4.06
C THR A 39 12.30 8.53 -3.32
N ALA A 40 12.44 9.51 -2.41
CA ALA A 40 13.63 9.58 -1.58
C ALA A 40 13.77 8.30 -0.74
N PRO A 41 14.99 7.79 -0.50
CA PRO A 41 15.18 6.70 0.44
C PRO A 41 14.94 7.19 1.89
N PRO A 42 14.44 6.33 2.79
CA PRO A 42 14.42 6.64 4.22
C PRO A 42 15.83 6.84 4.77
N THR A 43 15.96 7.68 5.80
CA THR A 43 17.23 7.94 6.49
C THR A 43 17.20 7.33 7.90
N GLY A 44 18.37 7.08 8.49
CA GLY A 44 18.43 6.52 9.84
C GLY A 44 17.85 5.11 9.96
N LEU A 45 17.88 4.33 8.87
CA LEU A 45 17.27 3.00 8.81
C LEU A 45 17.86 2.06 9.87
N SER A 46 16.97 1.47 10.66
CA SER A 46 17.24 0.41 11.62
C SER A 46 16.11 -0.64 11.56
N TRP A 47 16.30 -1.75 12.26
CA TRP A 47 15.38 -2.88 12.19
C TRP A 47 14.93 -3.28 13.59
N THR A 48 13.63 -3.48 13.75
CA THR A 48 13.03 -4.04 14.97
C THR A 48 12.36 -5.38 14.68
N SER A 49 12.20 -6.22 15.70
CA SER A 49 11.55 -7.51 15.55
C SER A 49 10.08 -7.45 15.96
N PHE A 50 9.21 -8.05 15.16
CA PHE A 50 7.82 -8.32 15.51
C PHE A 50 7.42 -9.69 15.01
N GLN A 51 7.04 -10.58 15.93
CA GLN A 51 6.64 -11.96 15.62
C GLN A 51 7.64 -12.71 14.69
N GLY A 52 8.94 -12.51 14.92
CA GLY A 52 10.01 -13.14 14.15
C GLY A 52 10.36 -12.44 12.83
N MET A 53 9.58 -11.44 12.41
CA MET A 53 9.86 -10.62 11.23
C MET A 53 10.74 -9.42 11.61
N ALA A 54 11.70 -9.08 10.76
CA ALA A 54 12.40 -7.80 10.82
C ALA A 54 11.56 -6.72 10.11
N ILE A 55 11.29 -5.61 10.81
CA ILE A 55 10.48 -4.49 10.32
C ILE A 55 11.32 -3.20 10.36
N PRO A 56 11.29 -2.36 9.30
CA PRO A 56 12.10 -1.16 9.26
C PRO A 56 11.53 -0.06 10.18
N VAL A 57 12.46 0.67 10.81
CA VAL A 57 12.25 1.92 11.54
C VAL A 57 13.26 2.92 10.98
N ALA A 58 12.85 4.16 10.76
CA ALA A 58 13.69 5.20 10.18
C ALA A 58 13.35 6.57 10.77
N ASP A 59 14.08 7.60 10.36
CA ASP A 59 13.80 9.00 10.76
C ASP A 59 12.40 9.46 10.32
N GLN A 60 11.80 8.82 9.31
CA GLN A 60 10.45 9.12 8.85
C GLN A 60 9.36 8.29 9.55
N GLY A 61 9.73 7.58 10.62
CA GLY A 61 8.84 6.86 11.52
C GLY A 61 9.05 5.34 11.55
N PRO A 62 8.30 4.64 12.41
CA PRO A 62 7.30 5.19 13.33
C PRO A 62 7.94 6.01 14.48
N HIS A 63 7.41 7.20 14.76
CA HIS A 63 7.86 8.06 15.88
C HIS A 63 7.28 7.63 17.23
N THR A 64 6.16 6.92 17.22
CA THR A 64 5.53 6.36 18.43
C THR A 64 5.51 4.85 18.34
N THR A 65 6.20 4.20 19.27
CA THR A 65 6.35 2.73 19.33
C THR A 65 5.38 2.05 20.30
N ILE A 66 4.48 2.82 20.93
CA ILE A 66 3.46 2.32 21.86
C ILE A 66 2.06 2.55 21.24
N PRO A 67 1.21 1.52 21.12
CA PRO A 67 1.48 0.13 21.50
C PRO A 67 2.43 -0.55 20.50
N LEU A 68 3.30 -1.45 20.99
CA LEU A 68 4.29 -2.14 20.15
C LEU A 68 3.66 -2.92 19.01
N VAL A 69 2.42 -3.39 19.17
CA VAL A 69 1.68 -4.14 18.15
C VAL A 69 1.25 -3.26 16.97
N ALA A 70 1.09 -1.96 17.19
CA ALA A 70 0.70 -0.98 16.17
C ALA A 70 1.39 0.38 16.39
N PRO A 71 2.70 0.47 16.08
CA PRO A 71 3.42 1.73 16.05
C PRO A 71 2.83 2.69 15.02
N HIS A 72 2.91 3.98 15.31
CA HIS A 72 2.29 5.05 14.54
C HIS A 72 3.15 6.33 14.58
N GLY A 73 2.67 7.39 13.95
CA GLY A 73 3.40 8.64 13.76
C GLY A 73 4.42 8.49 12.65
N PHE A 74 3.98 8.12 11.45
CA PHE A 74 4.82 8.18 10.27
C PHE A 74 4.75 9.57 9.65
N ASP A 75 5.88 10.04 9.12
CA ASP A 75 5.92 11.35 8.48
C ASP A 75 4.96 11.41 7.29
N HIS A 76 4.39 12.59 7.07
CA HIS A 76 3.48 12.85 5.96
C HIS A 76 4.22 13.03 4.62
N THR A 77 5.14 12.12 4.30
CA THR A 77 6.04 12.13 3.14
C THR A 77 5.99 10.78 2.41
N GLY A 78 6.59 10.68 1.22
CA GLY A 78 6.69 9.40 0.50
C GLY A 78 7.40 8.29 1.28
N PRO A 79 8.61 8.54 1.85
CA PRO A 79 9.29 7.54 2.68
C PRO A 79 8.48 7.12 3.91
N GLY A 80 7.85 8.08 4.60
CA GLY A 80 6.97 7.78 5.75
C GLY A 80 5.78 6.90 5.36
N ALA A 81 5.14 7.19 4.22
CA ALA A 81 4.05 6.37 3.69
C ALA A 81 4.48 4.94 3.36
N ALA A 82 5.67 4.76 2.77
CA ALA A 82 6.20 3.44 2.47
C ALA A 82 6.54 2.62 3.72
N LEU A 83 7.14 3.26 4.74
CA LEU A 83 7.41 2.63 6.02
C LEU A 83 6.13 2.21 6.73
N ALA A 84 5.08 3.04 6.68
CA ALA A 84 3.76 2.72 7.19
C ALA A 84 3.15 1.52 6.46
N ALA A 85 3.23 1.49 5.13
CA ALA A 85 2.73 0.39 4.32
C ALA A 85 3.42 -0.94 4.66
N ILE A 86 4.75 -0.94 4.82
CA ILE A 86 5.52 -2.12 5.21
C ILE A 86 5.14 -2.56 6.64
N ASN A 87 5.12 -1.63 7.60
CA ASN A 87 4.76 -1.93 8.98
C ASN A 87 3.36 -2.55 9.08
N ALA A 88 2.35 -1.91 8.48
CA ALA A 88 0.97 -2.38 8.51
C ALA A 88 0.82 -3.75 7.82
N THR A 89 1.42 -3.93 6.64
CA THR A 89 1.36 -5.18 5.88
C THR A 89 1.96 -6.35 6.65
N VAL A 90 3.18 -6.18 7.20
CA VAL A 90 3.84 -7.24 7.98
C VAL A 90 3.01 -7.54 9.22
N ARG A 91 2.64 -6.52 10.00
CA ARG A 91 1.90 -6.70 11.26
C ARG A 91 0.54 -7.35 11.04
N MET A 92 -0.18 -6.96 10.00
CA MET A 92 -1.45 -7.60 9.62
C MET A 92 -1.26 -9.09 9.30
N SER A 93 -0.14 -9.45 8.68
CA SER A 93 0.13 -10.82 8.22
C SER A 93 0.51 -11.76 9.37
N VAL A 94 1.27 -11.28 10.36
CA VAL A 94 1.87 -12.15 11.40
C VAL A 94 1.36 -11.88 12.82
N ALA A 95 0.47 -10.90 13.02
CA ALA A 95 -0.08 -10.62 14.35
C ALA A 95 -0.75 -11.86 14.95
N ALA A 96 -0.45 -12.13 16.21
CA ALA A 96 -1.05 -13.23 16.97
C ALA A 96 -2.52 -12.98 17.32
N ASP A 97 -3.17 -13.99 17.87
CA ASP A 97 -4.61 -14.01 18.17
C ASP A 97 -5.06 -12.89 19.12
N ASP A 98 -4.18 -12.45 20.02
CA ASP A 98 -4.39 -11.34 20.96
C ASP A 98 -3.99 -9.97 20.39
N GLN A 99 -3.36 -9.92 19.22
CA GLN A 99 -2.78 -8.69 18.64
C GLN A 99 -3.54 -8.17 17.43
N TRP A 100 -4.09 -9.07 16.61
CA TRP A 100 -4.60 -8.70 15.28
C TRP A 100 -5.73 -7.66 15.35
N ALA A 101 -6.55 -7.67 16.42
CA ALA A 101 -7.61 -6.69 16.60
C ALA A 101 -7.07 -5.26 16.78
N THR A 102 -5.95 -5.10 17.51
CA THR A 102 -5.29 -3.80 17.68
C THR A 102 -4.64 -3.34 16.38
N VAL A 103 -4.05 -4.27 15.63
CA VAL A 103 -3.52 -3.98 14.28
C VAL A 103 -4.63 -3.50 13.35
N ALA A 104 -5.76 -4.20 13.35
CA ALA A 104 -6.94 -3.83 12.57
C ALA A 104 -7.39 -2.41 12.90
N ASP A 105 -7.42 -2.08 14.19
CA ASP A 105 -7.97 -0.82 14.65
C ASP A 105 -7.13 0.39 14.29
N LEU A 106 -5.82 0.27 14.52
CA LEU A 106 -4.92 1.41 14.43
C LEU A 106 -4.25 1.53 13.07
N LEU A 107 -3.94 0.40 12.41
CA LEU A 107 -3.14 0.39 11.17
C LEU A 107 -3.95 0.24 9.90
N LEU A 108 -5.20 -0.23 9.97
CA LEU A 108 -6.04 -0.45 8.78
C LEU A 108 -7.07 0.65 8.63
N ALA A 109 -7.17 1.17 7.40
CA ALA A 109 -8.16 2.18 7.06
C ALA A 109 -9.57 1.60 7.23
N PRO A 110 -10.53 2.37 7.79
CA PRO A 110 -11.90 1.91 7.95
C PRO A 110 -12.57 1.64 6.60
N GLY A 111 -13.43 0.62 6.54
CA GLY A 111 -14.23 0.32 5.36
C GLY A 111 -14.52 -1.19 5.20
N ALA A 112 -15.37 -1.51 4.23
CA ALA A 112 -15.86 -2.87 4.01
C ALA A 112 -14.75 -3.92 3.82
N ALA A 113 -13.62 -3.54 3.22
CA ALA A 113 -12.47 -4.43 3.07
C ALA A 113 -11.82 -4.81 4.42
N ARG A 114 -11.68 -3.85 5.35
CA ARG A 114 -11.21 -4.10 6.73
C ARG A 114 -12.19 -4.97 7.51
N ASP A 115 -13.48 -4.72 7.36
CA ASP A 115 -14.51 -5.51 8.05
C ASP A 115 -14.52 -6.96 7.56
N SER A 116 -14.48 -7.16 6.23
CA SER A 116 -14.36 -8.48 5.60
C SER A 116 -13.08 -9.21 6.02
N TRP A 117 -11.94 -8.51 6.01
CA TRP A 117 -10.69 -9.07 6.50
C TRP A 117 -10.79 -9.51 7.97
N SER A 118 -11.41 -8.71 8.84
CA SER A 118 -11.55 -9.03 10.27
C SER A 118 -12.40 -10.29 10.48
N VAL A 119 -13.52 -10.42 9.74
CA VAL A 119 -14.38 -11.61 9.75
C VAL A 119 -13.66 -12.87 9.27
N ASN A 120 -12.73 -12.73 8.33
CA ASN A 120 -11.91 -13.86 7.87
C ASN A 120 -10.76 -14.16 8.84
N ARG A 121 -10.12 -13.12 9.39
CA ARG A 121 -8.97 -13.24 10.29
C ARG A 121 -9.32 -13.97 11.59
N VAL A 122 -10.55 -13.84 12.10
CA VAL A 122 -11.01 -14.58 13.30
C VAL A 122 -11.02 -16.11 13.11
N ARG A 123 -11.01 -16.60 11.87
CA ARG A 123 -10.98 -18.04 11.54
C ARG A 123 -9.56 -18.60 11.49
N LEU A 124 -8.56 -17.75 11.61
CA LEU A 124 -7.14 -18.11 11.61
C LEU A 124 -6.61 -18.01 13.04
N SER A 125 -5.82 -18.99 13.47
CA SER A 125 -5.12 -18.96 14.74
C SER A 125 -3.61 -18.88 14.51
N ILE A 126 -2.99 -17.84 15.05
CA ILE A 126 -1.54 -17.61 15.05
C ILE A 126 -1.12 -17.49 16.52
N THR A 127 -0.43 -18.52 17.01
CA THR A 127 -0.01 -18.63 18.42
C THR A 127 1.50 -18.66 18.60
N ALA A 128 2.26 -18.69 17.49
CA ALA A 128 3.71 -18.71 17.51
C ALA A 128 4.28 -17.71 16.48
N PRO A 129 5.45 -17.12 16.78
CA PRO A 129 6.19 -16.30 15.82
C PRO A 129 6.54 -17.06 14.54
N VAL A 130 6.91 -16.31 13.50
CA VAL A 130 7.49 -16.87 12.27
C VAL A 130 8.74 -17.69 12.61
N ALA A 131 8.92 -18.82 11.91
CA ALA A 131 10.05 -19.72 12.09
C ALA A 131 11.42 -19.03 11.94
N ALA A 132 12.48 -19.69 12.40
CA ALA A 132 13.83 -19.13 12.53
C ALA A 132 14.43 -18.50 11.26
N VAL A 133 13.90 -18.80 10.07
CA VAL A 133 14.27 -18.12 8.81
C VAL A 133 13.04 -17.43 8.25
N ALA A 134 12.79 -16.21 8.71
CA ALA A 134 11.70 -15.37 8.27
C ALA A 134 11.98 -14.78 6.87
N PRO A 135 10.94 -14.48 6.06
CA PRO A 135 11.08 -13.66 4.87
C PRO A 135 11.70 -12.30 5.20
N ARG A 136 12.51 -11.77 4.27
CA ARG A 136 13.24 -10.51 4.41
C ARG A 136 12.67 -9.45 3.48
N ILE A 137 12.35 -8.28 4.02
CA ILE A 137 11.89 -7.14 3.21
C ILE A 137 13.11 -6.47 2.57
N CYS A 138 13.27 -6.59 1.25
CA CYS A 138 14.40 -6.03 0.52
C CYS A 138 14.26 -4.53 0.27
N GLY A 139 13.04 -4.04 0.13
CA GLY A 139 12.77 -2.67 -0.27
C GLY A 139 11.37 -2.48 -0.81
N TYR A 140 11.16 -1.36 -1.50
CA TYR A 140 9.88 -1.05 -2.13
C TYR A 140 10.04 -0.18 -3.38
N GLU A 141 9.05 -0.23 -4.27
CA GLU A 141 8.86 0.76 -5.32
C GLU A 141 7.66 1.63 -4.98
N MET A 142 7.82 2.95 -5.04
CA MET A 142 6.71 3.90 -4.95
C MET A 142 6.05 4.01 -6.32
N THR A 143 4.86 3.45 -6.49
CA THR A 143 4.15 3.45 -7.78
C THR A 143 3.21 4.64 -7.92
N ARG A 144 2.75 5.20 -6.80
CA ARG A 144 1.96 6.42 -6.76
C ARG A 144 2.13 7.14 -5.42
N TYR A 145 2.19 8.46 -5.45
CA TYR A 145 2.12 9.27 -4.24
C TYR A 145 1.28 10.54 -4.43
N THR A 146 0.43 10.81 -3.45
CA THR A 146 -0.18 12.10 -3.17
C THR A 146 -0.15 12.32 -1.65
N PRO A 147 -0.36 13.56 -1.18
CA PRO A 147 -0.52 13.81 0.26
C PRO A 147 -1.69 13.05 0.90
N HIS A 148 -2.58 12.39 0.16
CA HIS A 148 -3.68 11.62 0.76
C HIS A 148 -3.55 10.12 0.55
N ARG A 149 -2.65 9.67 -0.34
CA ARG A 149 -2.53 8.26 -0.70
C ARG A 149 -1.16 7.94 -1.26
N ALA A 150 -0.60 6.81 -0.84
CA ALA A 150 0.57 6.22 -1.47
C ALA A 150 0.28 4.78 -1.88
N ASP A 151 0.79 4.38 -3.05
CA ASP A 151 0.82 3.00 -3.50
C ASP A 151 2.28 2.56 -3.59
N VAL A 152 2.56 1.42 -2.99
CA VAL A 152 3.89 0.82 -2.97
C VAL A 152 3.84 -0.63 -3.40
N SER A 153 4.92 -1.09 -4.03
CA SER A 153 5.21 -2.50 -4.28
C SER A 153 6.31 -2.93 -3.33
N ILE A 154 5.98 -3.72 -2.30
CA ILE A 154 6.91 -4.18 -1.26
C ILE A 154 7.59 -5.44 -1.75
N VAL A 155 8.92 -5.42 -1.86
CA VAL A 155 9.70 -6.56 -2.35
C VAL A 155 10.20 -7.39 -1.17
N THR A 156 9.85 -8.68 -1.19
CA THR A 156 10.20 -9.63 -0.14
C THR A 156 10.99 -10.79 -0.73
N ARG A 157 12.08 -11.19 -0.06
CA ARG A 157 12.80 -12.43 -0.33
C ARG A 157 12.43 -13.50 0.68
N HIS A 158 12.06 -14.67 0.18
CA HIS A 158 11.69 -15.83 1.00
C HIS A 158 12.91 -16.67 1.35
N ARG A 159 12.67 -17.70 2.16
CA ARG A 159 13.71 -18.64 2.61
C ARG A 159 14.35 -19.42 1.47
N ASP A 160 13.60 -19.72 0.42
CA ASP A 160 14.03 -20.43 -0.79
C ASP A 160 14.62 -19.49 -1.84
N ASP A 161 14.96 -18.26 -1.45
CA ASP A 161 15.45 -17.16 -2.29
C ASP A 161 14.47 -16.67 -3.37
N SER A 162 13.23 -17.19 -3.40
CA SER A 162 12.19 -16.65 -4.27
C SER A 162 11.79 -15.23 -3.86
N LEU A 163 11.46 -14.39 -4.84
CA LEU A 163 11.07 -13.00 -4.64
C LEU A 163 9.58 -12.82 -4.92
N THR A 164 8.94 -11.97 -4.11
CA THR A 164 7.59 -11.47 -4.40
C THR A 164 7.51 -9.96 -4.29
N ALA A 165 6.60 -9.37 -5.06
CA ALA A 165 6.13 -8.01 -4.92
C ALA A 165 4.73 -8.01 -4.31
N ASN A 166 4.52 -7.28 -3.22
CA ASN A 166 3.22 -7.07 -2.60
C ASN A 166 2.75 -5.62 -2.82
N ALA A 167 1.69 -5.45 -3.61
CA ALA A 167 1.03 -4.17 -3.82
C ALA A 167 0.24 -3.76 -2.56
N ALA A 168 0.65 -2.66 -1.94
CA ALA A 168 0.02 -2.10 -0.76
C ALA A 168 -0.31 -0.62 -0.97
N SER A 169 -1.50 -0.22 -0.55
CA SER A 169 -1.95 1.18 -0.57
C SER A 169 -2.12 1.70 0.84
N VAL A 170 -1.58 2.88 1.16
CA VAL A 170 -1.88 3.59 2.41
C VAL A 170 -2.60 4.90 2.12
N VAL A 171 -3.47 5.31 3.03
CA VAL A 171 -4.21 6.58 2.97
C VAL A 171 -3.92 7.41 4.21
N TRP A 172 -3.84 8.72 4.05
CA TRP A 172 -3.65 9.63 5.18
C TRP A 172 -4.98 9.81 5.91
N SER A 173 -5.02 9.36 7.16
CA SER A 173 -6.23 9.40 7.98
C SER A 173 -6.46 10.80 8.57
N ALA A 174 -7.72 11.08 8.94
CA ALA A 174 -8.06 12.29 9.68
C ALA A 174 -7.40 12.36 11.06
N ALA A 175 -6.96 11.22 11.61
CA ALA A 175 -6.22 11.13 12.86
C ALA A 175 -4.74 11.56 12.72
N GLY A 176 -4.28 11.88 11.51
CA GLY A 176 -2.93 12.40 11.28
C GLY A 176 -1.86 11.33 11.13
N ASP A 177 -2.22 10.16 10.57
CA ASP A 177 -1.25 9.11 10.24
C ASP A 177 -1.68 8.29 9.02
N TRP A 178 -0.74 7.55 8.43
CA TRP A 178 -0.96 6.62 7.33
C TRP A 178 -1.62 5.31 7.80
N GLN A 179 -2.70 4.91 7.13
CA GLN A 179 -3.37 3.62 7.37
C GLN A 179 -3.42 2.78 6.09
N LEU A 180 -3.18 1.47 6.22
CA LEU A 180 -3.26 0.53 5.11
C LEU A 180 -4.71 0.41 4.62
N GLN A 181 -4.94 0.80 3.38
CA GLN A 181 -6.17 0.57 2.66
C GLN A 181 -6.13 -0.83 2.05
N LEU A 182 -6.95 -1.72 2.59
CA LEU A 182 -7.08 -3.05 2.02
C LEU A 182 -7.75 -3.00 0.64
N PRO A 183 -7.30 -3.86 -0.30
CA PRO A 183 -7.91 -3.95 -1.61
C PRO A 183 -9.37 -4.36 -1.49
N ASP A 184 -10.17 -3.92 -2.45
CA ASP A 184 -11.56 -4.35 -2.54
C ASP A 184 -11.60 -5.88 -2.67
N PRO A 185 -12.29 -6.60 -1.77
CA PRO A 185 -12.35 -8.07 -1.82
C PRO A 185 -13.05 -8.60 -3.08
N SER A 186 -13.78 -7.77 -3.82
CA SER A 186 -14.37 -8.11 -5.11
C SER A 186 -13.43 -7.90 -6.30
N ALA A 187 -12.32 -7.18 -6.10
CA ALA A 187 -11.32 -7.01 -7.14
C ALA A 187 -10.57 -8.32 -7.39
N GLN A 188 -10.48 -8.73 -8.66
CA GLN A 188 -9.79 -9.96 -9.07
C GLN A 188 -8.29 -9.76 -9.28
N ILE A 189 -7.68 -8.86 -8.50
CA ILE A 189 -6.26 -8.54 -8.59
C ILE A 189 -5.56 -9.18 -7.40
N ALA A 190 -4.62 -10.09 -7.68
CA ALA A 190 -3.78 -10.67 -6.64
C ALA A 190 -2.84 -9.57 -6.10
N PRO A 191 -2.87 -9.26 -4.79
CA PRO A 191 -2.02 -8.22 -4.22
C PRO A 191 -0.54 -8.66 -4.16
N VAL A 192 -0.27 -9.97 -4.19
CA VAL A 192 1.09 -10.52 -4.16
C VAL A 192 1.37 -11.24 -5.46
N THR A 193 2.49 -10.91 -6.10
CA THR A 193 2.97 -11.54 -7.33
C THR A 193 4.41 -12.04 -7.16
N ALA A 194 4.75 -13.13 -7.84
CA ALA A 194 6.14 -13.57 -7.94
C ALA A 194 6.90 -12.65 -8.92
N ILE A 195 8.17 -12.39 -8.61
CA ILE A 195 9.09 -11.66 -9.49
C ILE A 195 10.41 -12.43 -9.60
N ASP A 196 11.09 -12.31 -10.74
CA ASP A 196 12.31 -13.09 -11.00
C ASP A 196 13.58 -12.38 -10.50
N THR A 197 13.55 -11.06 -10.39
CA THR A 197 14.70 -10.23 -10.01
C THR A 197 14.27 -9.05 -9.14
N LEU A 198 15.23 -8.47 -8.40
CA LEU A 198 15.00 -7.22 -7.69
C LEU A 198 14.80 -6.08 -8.72
N PRO A 199 13.73 -5.28 -8.62
CA PRO A 199 13.51 -4.16 -9.53
C PRO A 199 14.64 -3.13 -9.41
N SER A 200 15.13 -2.63 -10.53
CA SER A 200 16.21 -1.61 -10.54
C SER A 200 15.76 -0.24 -10.04
N SER A 201 14.46 0.05 -10.11
CA SER A 201 13.81 1.24 -9.58
C SER A 201 13.44 1.14 -8.08
N MET A 202 13.72 -0.01 -7.45
CA MET A 202 13.43 -0.20 -6.03
C MET A 202 14.29 0.71 -5.15
N ILE A 203 13.66 1.28 -4.14
CA ILE A 203 14.33 1.89 -3.00
C ILE A 203 14.73 0.74 -2.07
N THR A 204 16.02 0.41 -2.06
CA THR A 204 16.57 -0.66 -1.23
C THR A 204 16.59 -0.27 0.24
N LEU A 205 16.10 -1.16 1.09
CA LEU A 205 16.24 -1.05 2.54
C LEU A 205 17.46 -1.85 2.99
N ALA A 206 18.54 -1.14 3.30
CA ALA A 206 19.83 -1.75 3.63
C ALA A 206 19.74 -2.78 4.79
N GLY A 207 20.48 -3.89 4.64
CA GLY A 207 20.67 -4.88 5.70
C GLY A 207 19.77 -6.12 5.62
N GLN A 208 18.92 -6.25 4.60
CA GLN A 208 18.05 -7.42 4.38
C GLN A 208 18.35 -8.14 3.06
N CYS A 209 18.64 -7.33 2.05
CA CYS A 209 19.07 -7.61 0.70
C CYS A 209 20.02 -6.45 0.31
#